data_AF-A0A379T622-F1
#
_entry.id   AF-A0A379T622-F1
#
_cell.length_a   1.000
_cell.length_b   1.000
_cell.length_c   1.000
_cell.angle_alpha   90.00
_cell.angle_beta   90.00
_cell.angle_gamma   90.00
#
_symmetry.space_group_name_H-M   'P 1'
#
loop_
_entity.id
_entity.type
_entity.pdbx_description
1 polymer ?
#
loop_
_entity_poly.entity_id
_entity_poly.type
_entity_poly.pdbx_seq_one_letter_code
_entity_poly.pdbx_strand_id
1 'polypeptide(L)' 'MSLTRMPALFLGHGSTMNVLDDNDYTHAWQRLGEALPRPQAIVVVSAHRYTRGTGVTAMERSQNSP' A
#
# COMPACT_ATOMS: atom_id res chain seq x y z
N MET A 1 -5.13 -16.67 22.23
CA MET A 1 -5.22 -15.44 21.43
C MET A 1 -5.56 -15.84 20.00
N SER A 2 -6.73 -15.47 19.49
CA SER A 2 -7.04 -15.66 18.06
C SER A 2 -6.18 -14.66 17.30
N LEU A 3 -5.27 -15.14 16.45
CA LEU A 3 -4.51 -14.29 15.54
C LEU A 3 -5.48 -13.81 14.47
N THR A 4 -6.06 -12.62 14.64
CA THR A 4 -6.82 -11.97 13.57
C THR A 4 -5.88 -11.76 12.38
N ARG A 5 -6.05 -12.58 11.34
CA ARG A 5 -5.23 -12.53 10.14
C ARG A 5 -5.47 -11.20 9.43
N MET A 6 -4.40 -10.43 9.21
CA MET A 6 -4.46 -9.21 8.41
C MET A 6 -4.78 -9.54 6.95
N PRO A 7 -5.61 -8.75 6.26
CA PRO A 7 -5.95 -8.98 4.87
C PRO A 7 -4.76 -8.67 3.95
N ALA A 8 -4.71 -9.36 2.82
CA ALA A 8 -3.83 -9.02 1.70
C ALA A 8 -4.65 -8.32 0.62
N LEU A 9 -4.08 -7.28 0.01
CA LEU A 9 -4.75 -6.47 -1.01
C LEU A 9 -3.98 -6.56 -2.33
N PHE A 10 -4.72 -6.59 -3.44
CA PHE A 10 -4.17 -6.42 -4.78
C PHE A 10 -4.80 -5.17 -5.40
N LEU A 11 -3.97 -4.17 -5.69
CA LEU A 11 -4.41 -2.87 -6.21
C LEU A 11 -3.86 -2.67 -7.61
N GLY A 12 -4.75 -2.61 -8.60
CA GLY A 12 -4.39 -2.18 -9.95
C GLY A 12 -4.30 -0.66 -9.99
N HIS A 13 -3.14 -0.10 -10.36
CA HIS A 13 -2.97 1.35 -10.45
C HIS A 13 -3.27 1.93 -11.83
N GLY A 14 -3.26 1.12 -12.91
CA GLY A 14 -3.66 1.56 -14.25
C GLY A 14 -2.91 2.82 -14.71
N SER A 15 -3.66 3.80 -15.20
CA SER A 15 -3.14 5.15 -15.48
C SER A 15 -2.65 5.82 -14.21
N THR A 16 -1.50 6.49 -14.26
CA THR A 16 -0.97 7.28 -13.13
C THR A 16 -2.00 8.27 -12.57
N MET A 17 -2.93 8.76 -13.40
CA MET A 17 -3.98 9.69 -12.97
C MET A 17 -4.95 9.10 -11.94
N ASN A 18 -5.11 7.77 -11.90
CA ASN A 18 -5.92 7.10 -10.87
C ASN A 18 -5.36 7.28 -9.45
N VAL A 19 -4.11 7.72 -9.33
CA VAL A 19 -3.45 8.02 -8.04
C VAL A 19 -3.38 9.53 -7.78
N LEU A 20 -3.36 10.35 -8.83
CA LEU A 20 -3.12 11.80 -8.72
C LEU A 20 -4.39 12.62 -8.65
N ASP A 21 -5.46 12.18 -9.32
CA ASP A 21 -6.72 12.92 -9.39
C ASP A 21 -7.72 12.44 -8.34
N ASP A 22 -8.67 13.32 -7.99
CA ASP A 22 -9.82 12.94 -7.19
C ASP A 22 -10.86 12.22 -8.07
N ASN A 23 -11.03 10.91 -7.85
CA ASN A 23 -11.86 10.04 -8.69
C ASN A 23 -12.33 8.79 -7.93
N ASP A 24 -13.10 7.95 -8.61
CA ASP A 24 -13.66 6.73 -8.01
C ASP A 24 -12.60 5.77 -7.43
N TYR A 25 -11.40 5.71 -8.01
CA TYR A 25 -10.30 4.87 -7.50
C TYR A 25 -9.73 5.42 -6.19
N THR A 26 -9.43 6.72 -6.13
CA THR A 26 -8.90 7.34 -4.90
C THR A 26 -9.92 7.29 -3.77
N HIS A 27 -11.20 7.56 -4.06
CA HIS A 27 -12.28 7.40 -3.09
C HIS A 27 -12.43 5.96 -2.60
N ALA A 28 -12.36 4.97 -3.50
CA ALA A 28 -12.45 3.56 -3.12
C ALA A 28 -11.28 3.14 -2.22
N TRP A 29 -10.06 3.58 -2.52
CA TRP A 29 -8.89 3.28 -1.70
C TRP A 29 -8.95 3.95 -0.33
N GLN A 30 -9.45 5.18 -0.24
CA GLN A 30 -9.64 5.85 1.04
C GLN A 30 -10.65 5.11 1.93
N ARG A 31 -11.81 4.76 1.38
CA ARG A 31 -12.84 3.98 2.10
C ARG A 31 -12.30 2.62 2.55
N LEU A 32 -11.47 1.98 1.73
CA LEU A 32 -10.80 0.73 2.09
C LEU A 32 -9.84 0.96 3.26
N GLY A 33 -9.03 2.02 3.23
CA GLY A 33 -8.12 2.38 4.33
C GLY A 33 -8.85 2.62 5.65
N GLU A 34 -10.03 3.25 5.61
CA GLU A 34 -10.87 3.50 6.78
C GLU A 34 -11.52 2.22 7.34
N ALA A 35 -11.87 1.26 6.47
CA ALA A 35 -12.54 0.01 6.86
C ALA A 35 -11.58 -1.07 7.41
N LEU A 36 -10.29 -0.98 7.10
CA LEU A 36 -9.31 -2.00 7.46
C LEU A 36 -8.78 -1.83 8.90
N PRO A 37 -8.45 -2.93 9.61
CA PRO A 37 -7.76 -2.83 10.88
C PRO A 37 -6.38 -2.18 10.69
N ARG A 38 -5.95 -1.36 11.65
CA ARG A 38 -4.69 -0.63 11.57
C ARG A 38 -3.49 -1.60 11.60
N PRO A 39 -2.67 -1.69 10.54
CA PRO A 39 -1.48 -2.55 10.54
C PRO A 39 -0.36 -1.95 11.41
N GLN A 40 0.48 -2.81 11.99
CA GLN A 40 1.75 -2.38 12.62
C GLN A 40 2.82 -2.05 11.57
N ALA A 41 2.79 -2.73 10.43
CA ALA A 41 3.66 -2.52 9.28
C ALA A 41 2.96 -2.97 8.00
N ILE A 42 3.37 -2.43 6.85
CA ILE A 42 2.90 -2.84 5.53
C ILE A 42 4.10 -3.32 4.72
N VAL A 43 3.96 -4.49 4.09
CA VAL A 43 4.89 -4.97 3.07
C VAL A 43 4.27 -4.67 1.71
N VAL A 44 4.98 -3.91 0.87
CA VAL A 44 4.51 -3.54 -0.47
C VAL A 44 5.27 -4.37 -1.52
N VAL A 45 4.52 -5.04 -2.39
CA VAL A 45 5.04 -5.69 -3.59
C VAL A 45 4.58 -4.87 -4.79
N SER A 46 5.52 -4.42 -5.63
CA SER A 46 5.23 -3.50 -6.73
C SER A 46 5.63 -4.11 -8.07
N ALA A 47 4.76 -3.96 -9.08
CA ALA A 47 5.04 -4.36 -10.46
C ALA A 47 6.28 -3.65 -11.06
N HIS A 48 6.63 -2.47 -10.55
CA HIS A 48 7.80 -1.70 -10.98
C HIS A 48 9.12 -2.16 -10.35
N ARG A 49 9.08 -3.11 -9.40
CA ARG A 49 10.27 -3.68 -8.74
C ARG A 49 10.53 -5.11 -9.22
N TYR A 50 10.76 -5.26 -10.52
CA TYR A 50 11.12 -6.55 -11.11
C TYR A 50 12.63 -6.75 -11.10
N THR A 51 13.09 -7.78 -10.37
CA THR A 51 14.50 -8.07 -10.18
C THR A 51 14.80 -9.55 -10.43
N ARG A 52 16.04 -9.89 -10.77
CA ARG A 52 16.51 -11.27 -10.74
C ARG A 52 16.77 -11.67 -9.27
N GLY A 53 15.99 -12.63 -8.77
CA GLY A 53 16.02 -13.03 -7.36
C GLY A 53 15.16 -12.13 -6.47
N THR A 54 15.13 -12.44 -5.17
CA THR A 54 14.30 -11.72 -4.19
C THR A 54 15.11 -10.63 -3.50
N GLY A 55 14.63 -9.38 -3.58
CA GLY A 55 15.20 -8.24 -2.86
C GLY A 55 14.22 -7.69 -1.83
N VAL A 56 14.75 -7.17 -0.72
CA VAL A 56 13.97 -6.51 0.34
C VAL A 56 14.66 -5.20 0.69
N THR A 57 13.88 -4.14 0.90
CA THR A 57 14.37 -2.85 1.37
C THR A 57 13.71 -2.51 2.70
N ALA A 58 14.49 -2.09 3.69
CA ALA A 58 13.97 -1.38 4.85
C ALA A 58 14.04 0.12 4.53
N MET A 59 12.90 0.81 4.59
CA MET A 59 12.86 2.26 4.42
C MET A 59 12.94 2.89 5.81
N GLU A 60 13.90 3.78 6.03
CA GLU A 60 13.89 4.60 7.23
C GLU A 60 12.62 5.45 7.26
N ARG A 61 12.07 5.64 8.46
CA ARG A 61 10.94 6.54 8.64
C ARG A 61 11.43 7.95 8.35
N SER A 62 11.10 8.50 7.18
CA SER A 62 11.28 9.91 6.89
C SER A 62 10.66 10.71 8.02
N GLN A 63 11.50 11.35 8.84
CA GLN A 63 11.06 12.42 9.72
C GLN A 63 10.86 13.62 8.80
N ASN A 64 9.61 13.99 8.55
CA ASN A 64 9.34 15.25 7.86
C ASN A 64 10.04 16.37 8.64
N SER A 65 11.07 16.97 8.06
CA SER A 65 11.53 18.29 8.48
C SER A 65 10.36 19.27 8.27
N PRO A 66 10.16 20.22 9.20
CA PRO A 66 8.99 21.11 9.22
C PRO A 66 8.81 21.93 7.95
#